data_AF-A0AAE4F009-F1
#
_entry.id   AF-A0AAE4F009-F1
#
_cell.length_a   1.000
_cell.length_b   1.000
_cell.length_c   1.000
_cell.angle_alpha   90.00
_cell.angle_beta   90.00
_cell.angle_gamma   90.00
#
_symmetry.space_group_name_H-M   'P 1'
#
loop_
_entity.id
_entity.type
_entity.pdbx_description
1 polymer ?
#
loop_
_entity_poly.entity_id
_entity_poly.type
_entity_poly.pdbx_seq_one_letter_code
_entity_poly.pdbx_strand_id
1 'polypeptide(L)'
;MNDEFVTEAIANDRCLKAKRLLDRFESELHAELSRVGTEMQAAQPELFESDAPANIKYHWDSGTILANVRDNLPMTRINPETGNQLKLNISVRWVDPTDWGENTDVGALCAACYKINHDHADDFEVVKEKTLAGDWEVNFGTDQFNNAAGIIYIPVTDGTELRAATDNLIDHFEQFGTYWGVEPDTDD
;
A
#
# COMPACT_ATOMS: atom_id res chain seq x y z
N MET A 1 -14.41 -8.33 32.61
CA MET A 1 -13.47 -9.41 32.23
C MET A 1 -13.96 -10.68 32.91
N ASN A 2 -14.15 -11.78 32.18
CA ASN A 2 -14.74 -13.02 32.70
C ASN A 2 -13.62 -13.96 33.20
N ASP A 3 -13.68 -14.42 34.45
CA ASP A 3 -12.69 -15.32 35.05
C ASP A 3 -12.57 -16.64 34.27
N GLU A 4 -13.66 -17.13 33.70
CA GLU A 4 -13.68 -18.30 32.82
C GLU A 4 -12.84 -18.04 31.55
N PHE A 5 -13.01 -16.89 30.91
CA PHE A 5 -12.25 -16.51 29.72
C PHE A 5 -10.75 -16.44 29.99
N VAL A 6 -10.34 -15.83 31.11
CA VAL A 6 -8.92 -15.73 31.50
C VAL A 6 -8.34 -17.11 31.82
N THR A 7 -9.08 -17.94 32.56
CA THR A 7 -8.66 -19.31 32.90
C THR A 7 -8.45 -20.15 31.65
N GLU A 8 -9.40 -20.11 30.72
CA GLU A 8 -9.29 -20.82 29.45
C GLU A 8 -8.17 -20.28 28.56
N ALA A 9 -7.96 -18.96 28.54
CA ALA A 9 -6.90 -18.34 27.76
C ALA A 9 -5.51 -18.78 28.23
N ILE A 10 -5.32 -18.88 29.55
CA ILE A 10 -4.09 -19.39 30.16
C ILE A 10 -3.93 -20.89 29.90
N ALA A 11 -4.95 -21.70 30.22
CA ALA A 11 -4.87 -23.15 30.13
C ALA A 11 -4.65 -23.65 28.69
N ASN A 12 -5.10 -22.90 27.68
CA ASN A 12 -4.98 -23.28 26.27
C ASN A 12 -3.88 -22.51 25.52
N ASP A 13 -3.05 -21.73 26.21
CA ASP A 13 -2.02 -20.87 25.60
C ASP A 13 -2.57 -19.96 24.50
N ARG A 14 -3.82 -19.46 24.65
CA ARG A 14 -4.51 -18.71 23.58
C ARG A 14 -3.70 -17.49 23.14
N CYS A 15 -3.10 -16.77 24.10
CA CYS A 15 -2.27 -15.61 23.80
C CYS A 15 -0.99 -15.98 23.04
N LEU A 16 -0.31 -17.08 23.40
CA LEU A 16 0.89 -17.52 22.69
C LEU A 16 0.56 -18.02 21.28
N LYS A 17 -0.56 -18.72 21.10
CA LYS A 17 -1.04 -19.15 19.79
C LYS A 17 -1.40 -17.96 18.91
N ALA A 18 -2.12 -16.98 19.44
CA ALA A 18 -2.46 -15.75 18.74
C ALA A 18 -1.19 -14.97 18.33
N LYS A 19 -0.22 -14.84 19.23
CA LYS A 19 1.07 -14.20 18.93
C LYS A 19 1.80 -14.91 17.78
N ARG A 20 1.89 -16.24 17.82
CA ARG A 20 2.55 -17.03 16.74
C ARG A 20 1.83 -16.90 15.39
N LEU A 21 0.49 -16.84 15.40
CA LEU A 21 -0.29 -16.62 14.19
C LEU A 21 0.00 -15.22 13.62
N LEU A 22 0.03 -14.20 14.48
CA LEU A 22 0.37 -12.84 14.07
C LEU A 22 1.81 -12.76 13.53
N ASP A 23 2.78 -13.36 14.21
CA ASP A 23 4.19 -13.36 13.78
C ASP A 23 4.35 -13.99 12.40
N ARG A 24 3.64 -15.10 12.16
CA ARG A 24 3.64 -15.77 10.85
C ARG A 24 3.01 -14.89 9.79
N PHE A 25 1.86 -14.29 10.10
CA PHE A 25 1.15 -13.40 9.18
C PHE A 25 1.99 -12.18 8.81
N GLU A 26 2.60 -11.51 9.80
CA GLU A 26 3.54 -10.41 9.58
C GLU A 26 4.72 -10.83 8.72
N SER A 27 5.30 -12.02 8.96
CA SER A 27 6.42 -12.52 8.16
C SER A 27 6.03 -12.77 6.69
N GLU A 28 4.86 -13.35 6.44
CA GLU A 28 4.36 -13.60 5.09
C GLU A 28 4.02 -12.28 4.36
N LEU A 29 3.38 -11.32 5.04
CA LEU A 29 3.14 -9.97 4.50
C LEU A 29 4.42 -9.20 4.24
N HIS A 30 5.44 -9.35 5.10
CA HIS A 30 6.76 -8.75 4.89
C HIS A 30 7.34 -9.22 3.57
N ALA A 31 7.38 -10.55 3.39
CA ALA A 31 7.95 -11.16 2.20
C ALA A 31 7.21 -10.71 0.93
N GLU A 32 5.87 -10.63 1.00
CA GLU A 32 5.06 -10.16 -0.11
C GLU A 32 5.37 -8.71 -0.47
N LEU A 33 5.29 -7.78 0.48
CA LEU A 33 5.56 -6.36 0.21
C LEU A 33 7.01 -6.09 -0.17
N SER A 34 7.98 -6.84 0.38
CA SER A 34 9.38 -6.73 -0.03
C SER A 34 9.55 -7.13 -1.50
N ARG A 35 8.87 -8.20 -1.93
CA ARG A 35 8.88 -8.62 -3.32
C ARG A 35 8.26 -7.53 -4.20
N VAL A 36 7.07 -7.04 -3.84
CA VAL A 36 6.39 -5.97 -4.60
C VAL A 36 7.28 -4.75 -4.76
N GLY A 37 7.90 -4.28 -3.67
CA GLY A 37 8.81 -3.14 -3.74
C GLY A 37 10.03 -3.39 -4.61
N THR A 38 10.56 -4.62 -4.62
CA THR A 38 11.70 -5.01 -5.47
C THR A 38 11.28 -5.04 -6.95
N GLU A 39 10.14 -5.65 -7.26
CA GLU A 39 9.65 -5.78 -8.64
C GLU A 39 9.23 -4.42 -9.23
N MET A 40 8.57 -3.55 -8.45
CA MET A 40 8.24 -2.19 -8.89
C MET A 40 9.49 -1.34 -9.15
N GLN A 41 10.54 -1.47 -8.34
CA GLN A 41 11.83 -0.82 -8.60
C GLN A 41 12.50 -1.38 -9.86
N ALA A 42 12.46 -2.71 -10.07
CA ALA A 42 13.03 -3.34 -11.25
C ALA A 42 12.29 -3.00 -12.56
N ALA A 43 10.98 -2.76 -12.48
CA ALA A 43 10.15 -2.35 -13.62
C ALA A 43 10.42 -0.91 -14.08
N GLN A 44 10.84 -0.03 -13.16
CA GLN A 44 11.07 1.40 -13.42
C GLN A 44 12.36 1.88 -12.73
N PRO A 45 13.53 1.31 -13.07
CA PRO A 45 14.77 1.52 -12.32
C PRO A 45 15.25 2.98 -12.30
N GLU A 46 14.94 3.76 -13.34
CA GLU A 46 15.26 5.19 -13.43
C GLU A 46 14.52 6.05 -12.38
N LEU A 47 13.44 5.53 -11.79
CA LEU A 47 12.65 6.23 -10.79
C LEU A 47 13.21 6.08 -9.37
N PHE A 48 14.28 5.30 -9.14
CA PHE A 48 14.78 5.00 -7.80
C PHE A 48 16.30 5.14 -7.68
N GLU A 49 16.76 5.76 -6.58
CA GLU A 49 18.18 5.88 -6.25
C GLU A 49 18.66 4.62 -5.52
N SER A 50 19.07 3.60 -6.28
CA SER A 50 19.64 2.33 -5.78
C SER A 50 18.69 1.41 -4.98
N ASP A 51 19.08 0.13 -4.86
CA ASP A 51 18.36 -0.92 -4.14
C ASP A 51 18.31 -0.67 -2.61
N ALA A 52 17.54 0.33 -2.19
CA ALA A 52 17.28 0.57 -0.78
C ALA A 52 16.51 -0.63 -0.21
N PRO A 53 16.96 -1.23 0.91
CA PRO A 53 16.26 -2.35 1.50
C PRO A 53 14.87 -1.90 1.99
N ALA A 54 13.89 -2.78 1.82
CA ALA A 54 12.51 -2.52 2.24
C ALA A 54 12.44 -2.16 3.73
N ASN A 55 11.72 -1.09 4.07
CA ASN A 55 11.52 -0.58 5.43
C ASN A 55 10.05 -0.72 5.84
N ILE A 56 9.55 -1.94 5.73
CA ILE A 56 8.14 -2.26 5.96
C ILE A 56 7.77 -2.06 7.43
N LYS A 57 6.69 -1.33 7.66
CA LYS A 57 6.14 -1.01 8.98
C LYS A 57 4.73 -1.57 9.14
N TYR A 58 4.46 -2.08 10.33
CA TYR A 58 3.17 -2.66 10.74
C TYR A 58 2.47 -1.71 11.71
N HIS A 59 1.22 -1.39 11.43
CA HIS A 59 0.36 -0.56 12.26
C HIS A 59 -1.02 -1.22 12.39
N TRP A 60 -1.24 -1.98 13.47
CA TRP A 60 -2.51 -2.67 13.76
C TRP A 60 -3.57 -1.80 14.44
N ASP A 61 -3.20 -0.56 14.78
CA ASP A 61 -4.09 0.50 15.25
C ASP A 61 -3.44 1.82 14.83
N SER A 62 -3.99 2.47 13.80
CA SER A 62 -3.36 3.64 13.20
C SER A 62 -4.08 4.96 13.49
N GLY A 63 -5.21 4.95 14.21
CA GLY A 63 -6.04 6.14 14.49
C GLY A 63 -6.68 6.81 13.26
N THR A 64 -6.11 6.61 12.07
CA THR A 64 -6.56 7.15 10.77
C THR A 64 -7.30 6.10 9.95
N ILE A 65 -6.78 4.88 9.90
CA ILE A 65 -7.44 3.68 9.35
C ILE A 65 -7.35 2.53 10.37
N LEU A 66 -8.08 1.44 10.12
CA LEU A 66 -8.12 0.32 11.06
C LEU A 66 -6.73 -0.30 11.25
N ALA A 67 -6.07 -0.66 10.14
CA ALA A 67 -4.69 -1.15 10.16
C ALA A 67 -4.00 -0.94 8.81
N ASN A 68 -2.67 -0.92 8.80
CA ASN A 68 -1.88 -1.03 7.58
C ASN A 68 -0.54 -1.71 7.82
N VAL A 69 -0.05 -2.34 6.74
CA VAL A 69 1.35 -2.70 6.56
C VAL A 69 1.84 -1.97 5.34
N ARG A 70 2.95 -1.24 5.45
CA ARG A 70 3.39 -0.36 4.36
C ARG A 70 4.89 -0.18 4.29
N ASP A 71 5.36 0.17 3.11
CA ASP A 71 6.69 0.75 2.89
C ASP A 71 6.59 2.09 2.15
N ASN A 72 7.66 2.88 2.19
CA ASN A 72 7.79 4.08 1.36
C ASN A 72 9.16 4.07 0.69
N LEU A 73 9.17 3.78 -0.60
CA LEU A 73 10.35 3.71 -1.44
C LEU A 73 10.62 5.14 -1.99
N PRO A 74 11.75 5.76 -1.63
CA PRO A 74 12.10 7.08 -2.15
C PRO A 74 12.31 7.05 -3.67
N MET A 75 11.70 7.98 -4.39
CA MET A 75 11.88 8.11 -5.84
C MET A 75 12.90 9.19 -6.17
N THR A 76 13.50 9.14 -7.35
CA THR A 76 14.37 10.20 -7.91
C THR A 76 13.57 11.46 -8.26
N ARG A 77 12.27 11.30 -8.54
CA ARG A 77 11.38 12.38 -9.00
C ARG A 77 10.94 13.28 -7.85
N ILE A 78 10.66 14.54 -8.20
CA ILE A 78 10.11 15.54 -7.29
C ILE A 78 8.74 16.04 -7.78
N ASN A 79 7.95 16.55 -6.84
CA ASN A 79 6.79 17.37 -7.17
C ASN A 79 7.27 18.77 -7.60
N PRO A 80 6.94 19.25 -8.81
CA PRO A 80 7.43 20.53 -9.32
C PRO A 80 6.88 21.75 -8.57
N GLU A 81 5.72 21.64 -7.92
CA GLU A 81 5.11 22.74 -7.17
C GLU A 81 5.75 22.90 -5.79
N THR A 82 6.03 21.79 -5.11
CA THR A 82 6.50 21.79 -3.72
C THR A 82 7.99 21.53 -3.57
N GLY A 83 8.66 21.03 -4.61
CA GLY A 83 10.04 20.56 -4.57
C GLY A 83 10.26 19.29 -3.72
N ASN A 84 9.19 18.69 -3.18
CA ASN A 84 9.31 17.51 -2.34
C ASN A 84 9.63 16.27 -3.16
N GLN A 85 10.56 15.45 -2.65
CA GLN A 85 10.82 14.13 -3.20
C GLN A 85 9.58 13.24 -3.11
N LEU A 86 9.25 12.61 -4.23
CA LEU A 86 8.16 11.64 -4.30
C LEU A 86 8.55 10.34 -3.60
N LYS A 87 7.55 9.61 -3.10
CA LYS A 87 7.79 8.26 -2.56
C LYS A 87 6.70 7.32 -3.02
N LEU A 88 7.09 6.20 -3.62
CA LEU A 88 6.18 5.10 -3.88
C LEU A 88 5.81 4.44 -2.55
N ASN A 89 4.56 4.60 -2.13
CA ASN A 89 4.00 3.92 -0.98
C ASN A 89 3.30 2.65 -1.46
N ILE A 90 3.85 1.49 -1.12
CA ILE A 90 3.18 0.19 -1.25
C ILE A 90 2.56 -0.19 0.09
N SER A 91 1.34 -0.71 0.09
CA SER A 91 0.68 -1.08 1.34
C SER A 91 -0.39 -2.15 1.19
N VAL A 92 -0.61 -2.89 2.27
CA VAL A 92 -1.86 -3.59 2.54
C VAL A 92 -2.60 -2.82 3.62
N ARG A 93 -3.88 -2.52 3.41
CA ARG A 93 -4.69 -1.72 4.33
C ARG A 93 -5.95 -2.46 4.73
N TRP A 94 -6.34 -2.27 5.98
CA TRP A 94 -7.67 -2.54 6.49
C TRP A 94 -8.34 -1.20 6.77
N VAL A 95 -9.44 -0.94 6.07
CA VAL A 95 -10.19 0.32 6.16
C VAL A 95 -11.67 0.04 6.42
N ASP A 96 -12.39 1.06 6.88
CA ASP A 96 -13.84 1.02 6.77
C ASP A 96 -14.21 1.11 5.27
N PRO A 97 -15.01 0.19 4.73
CA PRO A 97 -15.39 0.22 3.32
C PRO A 97 -15.97 1.58 2.88
N THR A 98 -16.70 2.25 3.77
CA THR A 98 -17.32 3.54 3.47
C THR A 98 -16.30 4.66 3.23
N ASP A 99 -15.08 4.54 3.77
CA ASP A 99 -14.00 5.50 3.54
C ASP A 99 -13.56 5.54 2.06
N TRP A 100 -13.81 4.46 1.32
CA TRP A 100 -13.51 4.33 -0.12
C TRP A 100 -14.76 4.21 -0.99
N GLY A 101 -15.95 4.52 -0.45
CA GLY A 101 -17.20 4.49 -1.19
C GLY A 101 -17.74 3.10 -1.48
N GLU A 102 -17.20 2.07 -0.82
CA GLU A 102 -17.66 0.69 -0.93
C GLU A 102 -18.86 0.47 0.00
N ASN A 103 -19.93 -0.12 -0.53
CA ASN A 103 -21.15 -0.42 0.23
C ASN A 103 -21.15 -1.89 0.67
N THR A 104 -20.42 -2.20 1.75
CA THR A 104 -20.51 -3.50 2.41
C THR A 104 -20.67 -3.32 3.92
N ASP A 105 -21.66 -4.02 4.49
CA ASP A 105 -21.95 -4.03 5.92
C ASP A 105 -21.09 -5.04 6.69
N VAL A 106 -20.15 -5.73 6.02
CA VAL A 106 -19.42 -6.87 6.58
C VAL A 106 -17.93 -6.55 6.75
N GLY A 107 -17.58 -6.10 7.95
CA GLY A 107 -16.20 -6.04 8.42
C GLY A 107 -15.31 -5.00 7.73
N ALA A 108 -14.01 -5.13 7.97
CA ALA A 108 -13.00 -4.28 7.34
C ALA A 108 -12.79 -4.68 5.87
N LEU A 109 -12.67 -3.70 4.99
CA LEU A 109 -12.16 -3.91 3.63
C LEU A 109 -10.64 -4.08 3.71
N CYS A 110 -10.15 -5.23 3.27
CA CYS A 110 -8.72 -5.49 3.09
C CYS A 110 -8.35 -5.27 1.62
N ALA A 111 -7.29 -4.49 1.36
CA ALA A 111 -6.87 -4.21 -0.01
C ALA A 111 -5.34 -4.10 -0.14
N ALA A 112 -4.83 -4.60 -1.27
CA ALA A 112 -3.50 -4.26 -1.75
C ALA A 112 -3.56 -2.88 -2.42
N CYS A 113 -2.60 -2.01 -2.14
CA CYS A 113 -2.61 -0.63 -2.58
C CYS A 113 -1.22 -0.17 -2.99
N TYR A 114 -1.16 0.78 -3.93
CA TYR A 114 -0.06 1.73 -3.99
C TYR A 114 -0.57 3.16 -4.15
N LYS A 115 0.28 4.12 -3.79
CA LYS A 115 0.10 5.55 -4.04
C LYS A 115 1.46 6.24 -4.14
N ILE A 116 1.49 7.44 -4.69
CA ILE A 116 2.69 8.26 -4.73
C ILE A 116 2.55 9.38 -3.69
N ASN A 117 3.33 9.31 -2.62
CA ASN A 117 3.32 10.39 -1.63
C ASN A 117 3.93 11.65 -2.23
N HIS A 118 3.35 12.79 -1.86
CA HIS A 118 3.72 14.13 -2.32
C HIS A 118 3.52 14.35 -3.83
N ASP A 119 2.75 13.49 -4.51
CA ASP A 119 2.43 13.66 -5.92
C ASP A 119 1.76 15.02 -6.21
N HIS A 120 1.79 15.39 -7.49
CA HIS A 120 1.00 16.49 -7.98
C HIS A 120 -0.38 15.96 -8.40
N ALA A 121 -1.47 16.67 -8.07
CA ALA A 121 -2.82 16.19 -8.31
C ALA A 121 -3.10 15.93 -9.81
N ASP A 122 -2.53 16.74 -10.70
CA ASP A 122 -2.70 16.56 -12.15
C ASP A 122 -2.08 15.24 -12.64
N ASP A 123 -0.94 14.80 -12.07
CA ASP A 123 -0.32 13.52 -12.44
C ASP A 123 -1.26 12.37 -12.07
N PHE A 124 -1.88 12.44 -10.90
CA PHE A 124 -2.86 11.45 -10.43
C PHE A 124 -4.09 11.39 -11.33
N GLU A 125 -4.67 12.53 -11.69
CA GLU A 125 -5.82 12.56 -12.57
C GLU A 125 -5.49 12.03 -13.97
N VAL A 126 -4.31 12.33 -14.52
CA VAL A 126 -3.87 11.76 -15.82
C VAL A 126 -3.73 10.24 -15.74
N VAL A 127 -3.10 9.70 -14.70
CA VAL A 127 -2.96 8.25 -14.52
C VAL A 127 -4.34 7.61 -14.35
N LYS A 128 -5.22 8.21 -13.56
CA LYS A 128 -6.59 7.74 -13.35
C LYS A 128 -7.41 7.73 -14.64
N GLU A 129 -7.41 8.81 -15.41
CA GLU A 129 -8.10 8.89 -16.70
C GLU A 129 -7.61 7.81 -17.68
N LYS A 130 -6.29 7.61 -17.77
CA LYS A 130 -5.70 6.59 -18.65
C LYS A 130 -6.00 5.17 -18.18
N THR A 131 -6.02 4.95 -16.87
CA THR A 131 -6.38 3.65 -16.29
C THR A 131 -7.83 3.32 -16.60
N LEU A 132 -8.76 4.27 -16.42
CA LEU A 132 -10.19 4.11 -16.71
C LEU A 132 -10.49 3.93 -18.21
N ALA A 133 -9.62 4.44 -19.09
CA ALA A 133 -9.71 4.20 -20.53
C ALA A 133 -9.13 2.85 -20.97
N GLY A 134 -8.36 2.19 -20.10
CA GLY A 134 -7.80 0.86 -20.31
C GLY A 134 -8.65 -0.26 -19.71
N ASP A 135 -8.11 -1.47 -19.74
CA ASP A 135 -8.72 -2.66 -19.14
C ASP A 135 -7.93 -3.06 -17.88
N TRP A 136 -8.04 -2.22 -16.84
CA TRP A 136 -7.34 -2.42 -15.57
C TRP A 136 -8.33 -2.76 -14.46
N GLU A 137 -8.06 -3.86 -13.76
CA GLU A 137 -8.84 -4.29 -12.60
C GLU A 137 -8.39 -3.59 -11.30
N VAL A 138 -8.38 -2.25 -11.30
CA VAL A 138 -8.00 -1.43 -10.14
C VAL A 138 -9.10 -0.43 -9.78
N ASN A 139 -9.17 -0.09 -8.50
CA ASN A 139 -10.06 0.92 -7.96
C ASN A 139 -9.28 2.15 -7.48
N PHE A 140 -10.00 3.27 -7.32
CA PHE A 140 -9.44 4.53 -6.85
C PHE A 140 -10.11 4.96 -5.55
N GLY A 141 -9.32 5.38 -4.58
CA GLY A 141 -9.79 5.84 -3.27
C GLY A 141 -9.13 7.14 -2.83
N THR A 142 -9.77 7.83 -1.89
CA THR A 142 -9.17 8.99 -1.22
C THR A 142 -8.09 8.52 -0.26
N ASP A 143 -6.98 9.27 -0.17
CA ASP A 143 -5.97 9.00 0.83
C ASP A 143 -6.34 9.55 2.21
N GLN A 144 -6.57 8.68 3.18
CA GLN A 144 -6.93 9.07 4.54
C GLN A 144 -5.80 9.80 5.29
N PHE A 145 -4.55 9.62 4.87
CA PHE A 145 -3.40 10.31 5.46
C PHE A 145 -3.13 11.67 4.83
N ASN A 146 -3.87 12.04 3.78
CA ASN A 146 -3.77 13.31 3.05
C ASN A 146 -2.33 13.67 2.68
N ASN A 147 -1.55 12.68 2.22
CA ASN A 147 -0.18 12.88 1.76
C ASN A 147 0.04 12.41 0.31
N ALA A 148 -1.05 12.04 -0.38
CA ALA A 148 -1.11 11.80 -1.82
C ALA A 148 -2.46 12.32 -2.36
N ALA A 149 -2.54 12.61 -3.65
CA ALA A 149 -3.77 13.02 -4.33
C ALA A 149 -4.84 11.91 -4.32
N GLY A 150 -4.41 10.65 -4.31
CA GLY A 150 -5.29 9.50 -4.12
C GLY A 150 -4.56 8.17 -3.94
N ILE A 151 -5.33 7.09 -3.96
CA ILE A 151 -4.86 5.70 -3.81
C ILE A 151 -5.37 4.86 -4.96
N ILE A 152 -4.52 3.95 -5.44
CA ILE A 152 -4.89 2.88 -6.37
C ILE A 152 -4.91 1.57 -5.57
N TYR A 153 -6.01 0.83 -5.63
CA TYR A 153 -6.20 -0.36 -4.79
C TYR A 153 -6.99 -1.48 -5.45
N ILE A 154 -6.78 -2.69 -4.95
CA ILE A 154 -7.53 -3.89 -5.30
C ILE A 154 -7.97 -4.59 -4.01
N PRO A 155 -9.29 -4.77 -3.77
CA PRO A 155 -9.81 -5.56 -2.66
C PRO A 155 -9.33 -7.01 -2.69
N VAL A 156 -9.00 -7.56 -1.52
CA VAL A 156 -8.52 -8.95 -1.38
C VAL A 156 -9.06 -9.58 -0.11
N THR A 157 -9.34 -10.88 -0.16
CA THR A 157 -9.89 -11.66 0.96
C THR A 157 -8.98 -12.80 1.40
N ASP A 158 -8.01 -13.19 0.57
CA ASP A 158 -7.02 -14.21 0.89
C ASP A 158 -5.63 -13.92 0.29
N GLY A 159 -4.66 -14.79 0.60
CA GLY A 159 -3.28 -14.64 0.14
C GLY A 159 -3.07 -14.88 -1.36
N THR A 160 -3.96 -15.64 -2.02
CA THR A 160 -3.91 -15.85 -3.47
C THR A 160 -4.36 -14.59 -4.19
N GLU A 161 -5.47 -14.00 -3.73
CA GLU A 161 -5.96 -12.72 -4.22
C GLU A 161 -4.95 -11.60 -3.95
N LEU A 162 -4.33 -11.58 -2.77
CA LEU A 162 -3.25 -10.63 -2.45
C LEU A 162 -2.11 -10.70 -3.48
N ARG A 163 -1.61 -11.91 -3.78
CA ARG A 163 -0.54 -12.09 -4.78
C ARG A 163 -0.97 -11.56 -6.15
N ALA A 164 -2.12 -12.02 -6.64
CA ALA A 164 -2.63 -11.61 -7.95
C ALA A 164 -2.87 -10.09 -8.05
N ALA A 165 -3.43 -9.50 -7.00
CA ALA A 165 -3.62 -8.06 -6.89
C ALA A 165 -2.29 -7.31 -6.94
N THR A 166 -1.29 -7.76 -6.18
CA THR A 166 0.02 -7.11 -6.20
C THR A 166 0.74 -7.24 -7.54
N ASP A 167 0.58 -8.37 -8.25
CA ASP A 167 1.13 -8.53 -9.61
C ASP A 167 0.48 -7.54 -10.59
N ASN A 168 -0.86 -7.38 -10.53
CA ASN A 168 -1.56 -6.37 -11.31
C ASN A 168 -1.09 -4.95 -11.00
N LEU A 169 -0.88 -4.62 -9.71
CA LEU A 169 -0.38 -3.31 -9.30
C LEU A 169 1.06 -3.06 -9.76
N ILE A 170 1.91 -4.10 -9.83
CA ILE A 170 3.26 -4.00 -10.40
C ILE A 170 3.18 -3.64 -11.88
N ASP A 171 2.38 -4.38 -12.66
CA ASP A 171 2.17 -4.13 -14.10
C ASP A 171 1.59 -2.72 -14.33
N HIS A 172 0.66 -2.30 -13.47
CA HIS A 172 0.07 -0.96 -13.53
C HIS A 172 1.13 0.12 -13.28
N PHE A 173 1.95 -0.06 -12.25
CA PHE A 173 3.06 0.87 -11.97
C PHE A 173 4.13 0.84 -13.07
N GLU A 174 4.42 -0.29 -13.68
CA GLU A 174 5.30 -0.38 -14.86
C GLU A 174 4.75 0.48 -16.01
N GLN A 175 3.45 0.42 -16.26
CA GLN A 175 2.82 1.16 -17.35
C GLN A 175 2.74 2.68 -17.10
N PHE A 176 2.56 3.09 -15.84
CA PHE A 176 2.24 4.48 -15.48
C PHE A 176 3.28 5.18 -14.60
N GLY A 177 4.35 4.50 -14.19
CA GLY A 177 5.34 5.03 -13.25
C GLY A 177 6.01 6.33 -13.69
N THR A 178 6.22 6.50 -15.00
CA THR A 178 6.89 7.69 -15.55
C THR A 178 5.99 8.93 -15.63
N TYR A 179 4.70 8.83 -15.30
CA TYR A 179 3.79 9.99 -15.27
C TYR A 179 3.97 10.85 -14.02
N TRP A 180 4.67 10.36 -13.00
CA TRP A 180 4.74 10.99 -11.69
C TRP A 180 5.95 11.90 -11.54
N GLY A 181 5.69 13.18 -11.29
CA GLY A 181 6.71 14.18 -10.99
C GLY A 181 7.68 14.46 -12.13
N VAL A 182 8.69 15.26 -11.81
CA VAL A 182 9.74 15.68 -12.75
C VAL A 182 11.11 15.32 -12.22
N GLU A 183 12.12 15.36 -13.09
CA GLU A 183 13.51 15.27 -12.63
C GLU A 183 13.83 16.50 -11.78
N PRO A 184 14.58 16.35 -10.69
CA PRO A 184 15.07 17.50 -9.95
C PRO A 184 15.96 18.34 -10.87
N ASP A 185 15.75 19.66 -10.89
CA ASP A 185 16.63 20.56 -11.63
C ASP A 185 18.07 20.34 -11.14
N THR A 186 18.93 19.84 -12.01
CA THR A 186 20.37 19.84 -11.76
C THR A 186 20.84 21.26 -12.04
N ASP A 187 21.02 22.05 -10.98
CA ASP A 187 21.77 23.32 -11.08
C ASP A 187 23.17 23.02 -11.64
N ASP A 188 23.39 23.29 -12.93
CA ASP A 188 24.70 23.34 -13.60
C ASP A 188 25.41 24.68 -13.33
#